data_AF-A0A254QCR3-F1
#
_entry.id   AF-A0A254QCR3-F1
#
_cell.length_a   1.000
_cell.length_b   1.000
_cell.length_c   1.000
_cell.angle_alpha   90.00
_cell.angle_beta   90.00
_cell.angle_gamma   90.00
#
_symmetry.space_group_name_H-M   'P 1'
#
loop_
_entity.id
_entity.type
_entity.pdbx_description
1 polymer ?
#
loop_
_entity_poly.entity_id
_entity_poly.type
_entity_poly.pdbx_seq_one_letter_code
_entity_poly.pdbx_strand_id
1 'polypeptide(L)'
;MGNSSFENDTFGFVPATREEILQVEIPAKYAATARVLAASYGWSLHVSETLEDDDIQFADVLIQMADEVSRKRHTRLQSLRESKEIGVPWVEQPLLKTKRCLLMGRTPVTESLERHLMLLNFSSRIEEDYDRLAFSSHDIVIVSGTSPRDLDLVANALFARCSHVAMVCDQEKALKVIKHLNRSSEKIGYQPLYVPAGMDIRATNPDEIALSIVVELLFRGTL
;
A
#
# COMPACT_ATOMS: atom_id res chain seq x y z
N MET A 1 10.57 -1.52 48.95
CA MET A 1 9.17 -1.87 48.66
C MET A 1 8.51 -0.64 48.07
N GLY A 2 8.39 -0.57 46.75
CA GLY A 2 7.75 0.51 46.03
C GLY A 2 7.06 -0.09 44.83
N ASN A 3 5.76 -0.39 44.98
CA ASN A 3 4.91 -0.82 43.87
C ASN A 3 4.54 0.43 43.06
N SER A 4 5.09 0.55 41.86
CA SER A 4 4.55 1.43 40.83
C SER A 4 3.44 0.69 40.10
N SER A 5 2.20 1.09 40.39
CA SER A 5 1.01 0.68 39.67
C SER A 5 1.14 1.13 38.21
N PHE A 6 1.12 0.17 37.29
CA PHE A 6 0.91 0.44 35.87
C PHE A 6 -0.54 0.89 35.70
N GLU A 7 -0.73 2.17 35.40
CA GLU A 7 -2.00 2.67 34.90
C GLU A 7 -2.24 2.04 33.53
N ASN A 8 -3.31 1.25 33.45
CA ASN A 8 -3.89 0.78 32.21
C ASN A 8 -4.45 1.99 31.46
N ASP A 9 -3.69 2.52 30.51
CA ASP A 9 -4.24 3.33 29.43
C ASP A 9 -5.06 2.42 28.51
N THR A 10 -6.27 2.15 28.95
CA THR A 10 -7.38 1.72 28.10
C THR A 10 -7.50 2.73 26.97
N PHE A 11 -7.02 2.35 25.78
CA PHE A 11 -7.37 3.00 24.52
C PHE A 11 -8.90 3.08 24.46
N GLY A 12 -9.44 4.24 24.83
CA GLY A 12 -10.84 4.57 24.67
C GLY A 12 -11.14 4.52 23.19
N PHE A 13 -11.70 3.41 22.73
CA PHE A 13 -12.28 3.29 21.41
C PHE A 13 -13.48 4.25 21.39
N VAL A 14 -13.28 5.46 20.88
CA VAL A 14 -14.37 6.40 20.61
C VAL A 14 -14.99 5.95 19.29
N PRO A 15 -16.20 5.35 19.27
CA PRO A 15 -16.83 5.00 18.03
C PRO A 15 -17.41 6.30 17.45
N ALA A 16 -16.67 6.90 16.54
CA ALA A 16 -17.21 7.93 15.67
C ALA A 16 -16.70 7.68 14.26
N THR A 17 -17.32 6.75 13.55
CA THR A 17 -17.25 6.78 12.09
C THR A 17 -18.59 7.25 11.60
N ARG A 18 -18.71 8.57 11.41
CA ARG A 18 -19.63 9.08 10.39
C ARG A 18 -19.29 8.30 9.13
N GLU A 19 -20.25 7.54 8.63
CA GLU A 19 -20.14 6.86 7.36
C GLU A 19 -19.67 7.87 6.31
N GLU A 20 -18.48 7.64 5.75
CA GLU A 20 -17.90 8.52 4.76
C GLU A 20 -18.57 8.22 3.42
N ILE A 21 -19.31 9.19 2.89
CA ILE A 21 -20.07 9.03 1.64
C ILE A 21 -19.21 9.49 0.47
N LEU A 22 -18.70 8.56 -0.32
CA LEU A 22 -17.90 8.81 -1.52
C LEU A 22 -18.80 9.00 -2.76
N GLN A 23 -18.40 9.92 -3.64
CA GLN A 23 -19.03 10.11 -4.95
C GLN A 23 -18.02 9.71 -6.04
N VAL A 24 -18.42 8.79 -6.92
CA VAL A 24 -17.59 8.32 -8.04
C VAL A 24 -18.42 8.24 -9.33
N GLU A 25 -17.74 8.38 -10.46
CA GLU A 25 -18.33 8.28 -11.80
C GLU A 25 -17.75 7.06 -12.49
N ILE A 26 -18.47 5.94 -12.41
CA ILE A 26 -17.97 4.63 -12.87
C ILE A 26 -19.02 3.88 -13.68
N PRO A 27 -18.60 3.03 -14.64
CA PRO A 27 -19.52 2.17 -15.39
C PRO A 27 -20.38 1.28 -14.48
N ALA A 28 -21.64 1.08 -14.86
CA ALA A 28 -22.60 0.28 -14.10
C ALA A 28 -22.09 -1.16 -13.83
N LYS A 29 -21.30 -1.72 -14.75
CA LYS A 29 -20.66 -3.05 -14.62
C LYS A 29 -19.77 -3.18 -13.38
N TYR A 30 -19.24 -2.08 -12.84
CA TYR A 30 -18.40 -2.08 -11.64
C TYR A 30 -19.11 -1.62 -10.37
N ALA A 31 -20.30 -1.03 -10.49
CA ALA A 31 -20.99 -0.38 -9.37
C ALA A 31 -21.26 -1.32 -8.18
N ALA A 32 -21.67 -2.56 -8.45
CA ALA A 32 -21.93 -3.55 -7.40
C ALA A 32 -20.64 -3.91 -6.63
N THR A 33 -19.57 -4.27 -7.35
CA THR A 33 -18.27 -4.62 -6.75
C THR A 33 -17.68 -3.45 -5.98
N ALA A 34 -17.73 -2.23 -6.54
CA ALA A 34 -17.22 -1.03 -5.91
C ALA A 34 -17.97 -0.70 -4.61
N ARG A 35 -19.30 -0.88 -4.57
CA ARG A 35 -20.10 -0.69 -3.34
C ARG A 35 -19.74 -1.69 -2.25
N VAL A 36 -19.58 -2.98 -2.59
CA VAL A 36 -19.16 -4.00 -1.62
C VAL A 36 -17.78 -3.66 -1.05
N LEU A 37 -16.87 -3.23 -1.93
CA LEU A 37 -15.52 -2.86 -1.53
C LEU A 37 -15.51 -1.62 -0.62
N ALA A 38 -16.21 -0.54 -1.01
CA ALA A 38 -16.37 0.66 -0.19
C ALA A 38 -16.99 0.35 1.19
N ALA A 39 -18.02 -0.51 1.23
CA ALA A 39 -18.64 -0.93 2.47
C ALA A 39 -17.66 -1.67 3.40
N SER A 40 -16.74 -2.47 2.83
CA SER A 40 -15.70 -3.13 3.63
C SER A 40 -14.74 -2.15 4.32
N TYR A 41 -14.65 -0.92 3.81
CA TYR A 41 -13.83 0.16 4.38
C TYR A 41 -14.60 1.02 5.38
N GLY A 42 -15.91 0.80 5.53
CA GLY A 42 -16.80 1.67 6.28
C GLY A 42 -17.26 2.90 5.50
N TRP A 43 -17.21 2.85 4.16
CA TRP A 43 -17.67 3.93 3.28
C TRP A 43 -18.99 3.57 2.59
N SER A 44 -19.79 4.60 2.32
CA SER A 44 -20.94 4.50 1.42
C SER A 44 -20.55 5.05 0.05
N LEU A 45 -20.92 4.36 -1.03
CA LEU A 45 -20.56 4.75 -2.39
C LEU A 45 -21.79 5.19 -3.20
N HIS A 46 -21.84 6.48 -3.54
CA HIS A 46 -22.76 7.02 -4.53
C HIS A 46 -22.11 6.96 -5.90
N VAL A 47 -22.71 6.17 -6.79
CA VAL A 47 -22.28 6.02 -8.17
C VAL A 47 -23.20 6.87 -9.05
N SER A 48 -22.63 7.83 -9.76
CA SER A 48 -23.33 8.50 -10.86
C SER A 48 -23.08 7.66 -12.11
N GLU A 49 -24.12 6.98 -12.60
CA GLU A 49 -24.06 6.11 -13.78
C GLU A 49 -24.06 6.97 -15.05
N THR A 50 -22.92 7.59 -15.36
CA THR A 50 -22.83 8.59 -16.44
C THR A 50 -22.07 8.11 -17.68
N LEU A 51 -21.38 6.96 -17.62
CA LEU A 51 -20.48 6.53 -18.69
C LEU A 51 -20.66 5.04 -19.02
N GLU A 52 -21.30 4.74 -20.14
CA GLU A 52 -21.02 3.52 -20.91
C GLU A 52 -19.68 3.72 -21.63
N ASP A 53 -18.60 3.82 -20.84
CA ASP A 53 -17.24 3.91 -21.35
C ASP A 53 -16.57 2.56 -21.13
N ASP A 54 -16.35 1.84 -22.22
CA ASP A 54 -15.71 0.54 -22.19
C ASP A 54 -14.20 0.61 -21.95
N ASP A 55 -13.58 1.80 -22.07
CA ASP A 55 -12.16 2.00 -21.81
C ASP A 55 -11.86 2.04 -20.31
N ILE A 56 -12.84 2.40 -19.47
CA ILE A 56 -12.69 2.40 -18.01
C ILE A 56 -12.53 0.96 -17.52
N GLN A 57 -11.42 0.69 -16.82
CA GLN A 57 -11.13 -0.56 -16.15
C GLN A 57 -11.46 -0.47 -14.65
N PHE A 58 -11.50 -1.62 -13.97
CA PHE A 58 -11.69 -1.62 -12.51
C PHE A 58 -10.53 -0.95 -11.75
N ALA A 59 -9.34 -0.89 -12.35
CA ALA A 59 -8.21 -0.11 -11.82
C ALA A 59 -8.57 1.37 -11.65
N ASP A 60 -9.23 1.97 -12.64
CA ASP A 60 -9.64 3.38 -12.61
C ASP A 60 -10.66 3.64 -11.50
N VAL A 61 -11.54 2.67 -11.22
CA VAL A 61 -12.49 2.74 -10.09
C VAL A 61 -11.75 2.87 -8.77
N LEU A 62 -10.70 2.07 -8.54
CA LEU A 62 -9.91 2.14 -7.30
C LEU A 62 -9.15 3.47 -7.18
N ILE A 63 -8.62 4.00 -8.30
CA ILE A 63 -7.97 5.31 -8.33
C ILE A 63 -8.98 6.41 -7.99
N GLN A 64 -10.18 6.40 -8.59
CA GLN A 64 -11.23 7.38 -8.30
C GLN A 64 -11.66 7.33 -6.83
N MET A 65 -11.83 6.13 -6.26
CA MET A 65 -12.16 5.98 -4.83
C MET A 65 -11.07 6.59 -3.94
N ALA A 66 -9.80 6.30 -4.23
CA ALA A 66 -8.69 6.86 -3.46
C ALA A 66 -8.58 8.39 -3.59
N ASP A 67 -8.79 8.94 -4.79
CA ASP A 67 -8.81 10.39 -5.01
C ASP A 67 -9.93 11.09 -4.24
N GLU A 68 -11.15 10.55 -4.30
CA GLU A 68 -12.31 11.11 -3.59
C GLU A 68 -12.07 11.12 -2.06
N VAL A 69 -11.47 10.05 -1.51
CA VAL A 69 -11.09 9.97 -0.10
C VAL A 69 -10.00 10.99 0.24
N SER A 70 -8.96 11.09 -0.59
CA SER A 70 -7.90 12.09 -0.39
C SER A 70 -8.48 13.51 -0.37
N ARG A 71 -9.38 13.84 -1.30
CA ARG A 71 -10.06 15.15 -1.36
C ARG A 71 -10.89 15.43 -0.12
N LYS A 72 -11.71 14.48 0.32
CA LYS A 72 -12.54 14.62 1.54
C LYS A 72 -11.70 14.77 2.81
N ARG A 73 -10.56 14.09 2.87
CA ARG A 73 -9.64 14.14 4.01
C ARG A 73 -8.62 15.27 3.91
N HIS A 74 -8.78 16.19 2.95
CA HIS A 74 -7.93 17.36 2.74
C HIS A 74 -6.44 17.01 2.59
N THR A 75 -6.16 15.95 1.84
CA THR A 75 -4.82 15.57 1.42
C THR A 75 -4.74 15.51 -0.11
N ARG A 76 -3.55 15.31 -0.65
CA ARG A 76 -3.33 15.11 -2.10
C ARG A 76 -3.07 13.64 -2.33
N LEU A 77 -3.58 13.10 -3.43
CA LEU A 77 -3.24 11.76 -3.89
C LEU A 77 -1.81 11.75 -4.44
N GLN A 78 -0.85 11.68 -3.53
CA GLN A 78 0.60 11.64 -3.78
C GLN A 78 1.21 10.51 -2.97
N SER A 79 2.46 10.13 -3.22
CA SER A 79 3.07 9.02 -2.48
C SER A 79 3.31 9.39 -1.00
N LEU A 80 3.17 8.43 -0.08
CA LEU A 80 3.42 8.67 1.35
C LEU A 80 4.86 9.09 1.65
N ARG A 81 5.83 8.63 0.84
CA ARG A 81 7.22 9.08 0.95
C ARG A 81 7.38 10.58 0.66
N GLU A 82 6.61 11.12 -0.30
CA GLU A 82 6.63 12.55 -0.64
C GLU A 82 5.92 13.35 0.44
N SER A 83 4.74 12.89 0.89
CA SER A 83 3.99 13.60 1.92
C SER A 83 4.67 13.61 3.29
N LYS A 84 5.49 12.58 3.59
CA LYS A 84 6.27 12.48 4.83
C LYS A 84 7.71 12.97 4.71
N GLU A 85 8.08 13.53 3.56
CA GLU A 85 9.43 14.08 3.30
C GLU A 85 10.54 13.07 3.64
N ILE A 86 10.32 11.78 3.34
CA ILE A 86 11.35 10.76 3.50
C ILE A 86 12.41 11.05 2.44
N GLY A 87 13.59 11.50 2.87
CA GLY A 87 14.68 12.01 2.02
C GLY A 87 15.35 11.01 1.06
N VAL A 88 14.58 10.12 0.45
CA VAL A 88 15.01 9.26 -0.67
C VAL A 88 14.86 10.07 -1.95
N PRO A 89 15.92 10.22 -2.77
CA PRO A 89 15.80 10.88 -4.06
C PRO A 89 14.74 10.18 -4.93
N TRP A 90 13.82 10.95 -5.52
CA TRP A 90 12.92 10.43 -6.54
C TRP A 90 13.74 9.94 -7.73
N VAL A 91 13.56 8.68 -8.11
CA VAL A 91 14.15 8.11 -9.31
C VAL A 91 13.00 7.75 -10.23
N GLU A 92 13.09 8.18 -11.48
CA GLU A 92 12.13 7.83 -12.52
C GLU A 92 12.08 6.31 -12.67
N GLN A 93 10.86 5.76 -12.73
CA GLN A 93 10.68 4.33 -12.55
C GLN A 93 10.17 3.69 -13.83
N PRO A 94 10.74 2.54 -14.23
CA PRO A 94 10.24 1.81 -15.40
C PRO A 94 8.79 1.36 -15.15
N LEU A 95 8.03 1.03 -16.19
CA LEU A 95 6.72 0.39 -16.02
C LEU A 95 6.86 -0.95 -15.28
N LEU A 96 5.79 -1.40 -14.62
CA LEU A 96 5.77 -2.73 -14.00
C LEU A 96 5.97 -3.80 -15.08
N LYS A 97 6.89 -4.74 -14.84
CA LYS A 97 7.25 -5.77 -15.82
C LYS A 97 6.36 -7.01 -15.77
N THR A 98 5.60 -7.17 -14.69
CA THR A 98 4.73 -8.33 -14.44
C THR A 98 3.71 -7.98 -13.36
N LYS A 99 2.73 -8.85 -13.18
CA LYS A 99 1.76 -8.81 -12.10
C LYS A 99 2.05 -9.83 -10.99
N ARG A 100 3.28 -10.38 -10.92
CA ARG A 100 3.70 -11.29 -9.84
C ARG A 100 4.06 -10.49 -8.58
N CYS A 101 3.31 -10.69 -7.51
CA CYS A 101 3.47 -9.96 -6.26
C CYS A 101 3.77 -10.88 -5.08
N LEU A 102 4.86 -10.62 -4.37
CA LEU A 102 5.27 -11.31 -3.15
C LEU A 102 4.98 -10.40 -1.96
N LEU A 103 4.04 -10.84 -1.12
CA LEU A 103 3.62 -10.11 0.08
C LEU A 103 4.32 -10.72 1.29
N MET A 104 5.31 -10.02 1.84
CA MET A 104 6.13 -10.54 2.93
C MET A 104 5.51 -10.26 4.29
N GLY A 105 5.23 -11.33 5.03
CA GLY A 105 4.61 -11.31 6.35
C GLY A 105 3.08 -11.35 6.28
N ARG A 106 2.46 -12.21 7.10
CA ARG A 106 1.00 -12.27 7.21
C ARG A 106 0.48 -11.22 8.19
N THR A 107 -0.17 -10.21 7.64
CA THR A 107 -0.87 -9.16 8.39
C THR A 107 -2.25 -8.87 7.78
N PRO A 108 -3.15 -8.22 8.53
CA PRO A 108 -4.43 -7.76 7.96
C PRO A 108 -4.26 -6.89 6.71
N VAL A 109 -3.16 -6.11 6.61
CA VAL A 109 -2.85 -5.31 5.43
C VAL A 109 -2.54 -6.22 4.24
N THR A 110 -1.67 -7.22 4.40
CA THR A 110 -1.34 -8.13 3.29
C THR A 110 -2.51 -9.00 2.84
N GLU A 111 -3.39 -9.38 3.77
CA GLU A 111 -4.60 -10.15 3.44
C GLU A 111 -5.62 -9.28 2.68
N SER A 112 -5.76 -8.00 3.04
CA SER A 112 -6.57 -7.07 2.27
C SER A 112 -5.96 -6.76 0.90
N LEU A 113 -4.65 -6.54 0.86
CA LEU A 113 -3.90 -6.26 -0.35
C LEU A 113 -3.98 -7.43 -1.35
N GLU A 114 -3.87 -8.67 -0.89
CA GLU A 114 -4.04 -9.86 -1.73
C GLU A 114 -5.43 -9.88 -2.41
N ARG A 115 -6.51 -9.56 -1.68
CA ARG A 115 -7.87 -9.48 -2.26
C ARG A 115 -7.96 -8.44 -3.38
N HIS A 116 -7.36 -7.27 -3.19
CA HIS A 116 -7.35 -6.23 -4.22
C HIS A 116 -6.53 -6.63 -5.45
N LEU A 117 -5.35 -7.20 -5.22
CA LEU A 117 -4.46 -7.66 -6.28
C LEU A 117 -5.16 -8.73 -7.14
N MET A 118 -5.91 -9.65 -6.51
CA MET A 118 -6.73 -10.63 -7.23
C MET A 118 -7.80 -9.96 -8.12
N LEU A 119 -8.49 -8.92 -7.64
CA LEU A 119 -9.47 -8.17 -8.46
C LEU A 119 -8.84 -7.51 -9.69
N LEU A 120 -7.53 -7.23 -9.65
CA LEU A 120 -6.75 -6.63 -10.73
C LEU A 120 -5.98 -7.66 -11.58
N ASN A 121 -6.25 -8.96 -11.37
CA ASN A 121 -5.59 -10.09 -12.03
C ASN A 121 -4.08 -10.16 -11.78
N PHE A 122 -3.64 -9.79 -10.57
CA PHE A 122 -2.27 -10.05 -10.12
C PHE A 122 -2.13 -11.48 -9.60
N SER A 123 -0.95 -12.05 -9.81
CA SER A 123 -0.53 -13.30 -9.18
C SER A 123 0.17 -12.95 -7.87
N SER A 124 -0.61 -12.77 -6.81
CA SER A 124 -0.11 -12.48 -5.47
C SER A 124 0.03 -13.74 -4.61
N ARG A 125 1.02 -13.75 -3.72
CA ARG A 125 1.15 -14.75 -2.65
C ARG A 125 1.73 -14.12 -1.39
N ILE A 126 1.13 -14.45 -0.25
CA ILE A 126 1.69 -14.14 1.08
C ILE A 126 2.79 -15.15 1.42
N GLU A 127 3.97 -14.64 1.76
CA GLU A 127 5.17 -15.41 2.09
C GLU A 127 5.63 -15.10 3.51
N GLU A 128 5.82 -16.15 4.31
CA GLU A 128 6.23 -16.06 5.72
C GLU A 128 7.60 -16.71 5.96
N ASP A 129 8.08 -17.53 5.02
CA ASP A 129 9.39 -18.19 5.08
C ASP A 129 10.44 -17.35 4.34
N TYR A 130 11.20 -16.58 5.11
CA TYR A 130 12.22 -15.67 4.59
C TYR A 130 13.47 -16.40 4.08
N ASP A 131 13.76 -17.61 4.59
CA ASP A 131 15.03 -18.29 4.33
C ASP A 131 15.03 -19.07 3.00
N ARG A 132 13.84 -19.34 2.45
CA ARG A 132 13.67 -20.07 1.18
C ARG A 132 13.36 -19.17 -0.02
N LEU A 133 13.25 -17.87 0.20
CA LEU A 133 12.78 -16.96 -0.82
C LEU A 133 13.92 -16.51 -1.74
N ALA A 134 13.75 -16.72 -3.04
CA ALA A 134 14.63 -16.17 -4.06
C ALA A 134 13.87 -15.12 -4.87
N PHE A 135 14.33 -13.87 -4.79
CA PHE A 135 13.79 -12.77 -5.58
C PHE A 135 14.28 -12.81 -7.03
N SER A 136 13.46 -12.30 -7.93
CA SER A 136 13.78 -12.07 -9.34
C SER A 136 13.53 -10.61 -9.72
N SER A 137 14.17 -10.15 -10.80
CA SER A 137 14.00 -8.78 -11.29
C SER A 137 12.59 -8.44 -11.81
N HIS A 138 11.69 -9.43 -11.86
CA HIS A 138 10.30 -9.23 -12.24
C HIS A 138 9.42 -9.02 -11.00
N ASP A 139 9.84 -9.45 -9.81
CA ASP A 139 8.96 -9.43 -8.65
C ASP A 139 8.53 -8.02 -8.24
N ILE A 140 7.26 -7.91 -7.84
CA ILE A 140 6.75 -6.83 -7.00
C ILE A 140 6.82 -7.35 -5.56
N VAL A 141 7.62 -6.72 -4.71
CA VAL A 141 7.82 -7.14 -3.33
C VAL A 141 7.23 -6.08 -2.39
N ILE A 142 6.33 -6.50 -1.51
CA ILE A 142 5.69 -5.62 -0.53
C ILE A 142 5.92 -6.21 0.85
N VAL A 143 6.67 -5.52 1.70
CA VAL A 143 7.04 -5.99 3.03
C VAL A 143 6.12 -5.36 4.08
N SER A 144 5.42 -6.19 4.83
CA SER A 144 4.54 -5.76 5.93
C SER A 144 4.87 -6.50 7.23
N GLY A 145 6.13 -6.83 7.46
CA GLY A 145 6.56 -7.49 8.68
C GLY A 145 6.75 -6.56 9.88
N THR A 146 6.98 -7.17 11.04
CA THR A 146 7.46 -6.53 12.27
C THR A 146 8.85 -7.05 12.70
N SER A 147 9.48 -7.89 11.87
CA SER A 147 10.72 -8.57 12.20
C SER A 147 11.93 -7.66 11.92
N PRO A 148 13.01 -7.75 12.71
CA PRO A 148 14.29 -7.13 12.34
C PRO A 148 14.80 -7.61 10.96
N ARG A 149 14.44 -8.84 10.55
CA ARG A 149 14.79 -9.40 9.24
C ARG A 149 14.11 -8.69 8.06
N ASP A 150 13.09 -7.87 8.30
CA ASP A 150 12.44 -7.08 7.25
C ASP A 150 13.45 -6.15 6.54
N LEU A 151 14.44 -5.64 7.27
CA LEU A 151 15.49 -4.78 6.72
C LEU A 151 16.34 -5.52 5.69
N ASP A 152 16.76 -6.75 6.03
CA ASP A 152 17.55 -7.61 5.14
C ASP A 152 16.71 -8.05 3.93
N LEU A 153 15.41 -8.31 4.11
CA LEU A 153 14.50 -8.63 3.00
C LEU A 153 14.39 -7.48 2.00
N VAL A 154 14.23 -6.25 2.48
CA VAL A 154 14.20 -5.06 1.61
C VAL A 154 15.52 -4.91 0.87
N ALA A 155 16.65 -5.05 1.56
CA ALA A 155 17.98 -4.98 0.95
C ALA A 155 18.16 -6.05 -0.14
N ASN A 156 17.78 -7.30 0.14
CA ASN A 156 17.85 -8.43 -0.79
C ASN A 156 16.96 -8.23 -2.02
N ALA A 157 15.74 -7.72 -1.85
CA ALA A 157 14.83 -7.42 -2.96
C ALA A 157 15.38 -6.32 -3.88
N LEU A 158 15.97 -5.26 -3.29
CA LEU A 158 16.64 -4.21 -4.05
C LEU A 158 17.91 -4.75 -4.74
N PHE A 159 18.69 -5.60 -4.08
CA PHE A 159 19.86 -6.23 -4.70
C PHE A 159 19.46 -7.08 -5.93
N ALA A 160 18.38 -7.85 -5.81
CA ALA A 160 17.80 -8.65 -6.89
C ALA A 160 17.15 -7.83 -8.03
N ARG A 161 17.08 -6.50 -7.87
CA ARG A 161 16.49 -5.56 -8.83
C ARG A 161 15.02 -5.85 -9.13
N CYS A 162 14.27 -6.22 -8.09
CA CYS A 162 12.81 -6.39 -8.19
C CYS A 162 12.15 -5.20 -8.89
N SER A 163 11.09 -5.45 -9.65
CA SER A 163 10.38 -4.44 -10.44
C SER A 163 9.79 -3.31 -9.57
N HIS A 164 9.46 -3.66 -8.32
CA HIS A 164 8.95 -2.75 -7.31
C HIS A 164 9.29 -3.31 -5.92
N VAL A 165 9.75 -2.45 -5.02
CA VAL A 165 10.01 -2.80 -3.62
C VAL A 165 9.35 -1.75 -2.73
N ALA A 166 8.40 -2.18 -1.91
CA ALA A 166 7.63 -1.36 -0.99
C ALA A 166 7.70 -1.94 0.42
N MET A 167 7.62 -1.07 1.42
CA MET A 167 7.51 -1.47 2.82
C MET A 167 6.42 -0.69 3.53
N VAL A 168 5.46 -1.42 4.10
CA VAL A 168 4.38 -0.90 4.94
C VAL A 168 4.95 -0.64 6.33
N CYS A 169 5.07 0.64 6.70
CA CYS A 169 5.53 1.03 8.01
C CYS A 169 5.19 2.49 8.36
N ASP A 170 5.44 2.88 9.61
CA ASP A 170 5.41 4.28 10.02
C ASP A 170 6.67 5.05 9.55
N GLN A 171 6.69 6.35 9.85
CA GLN A 171 7.79 7.24 9.47
C GLN A 171 9.10 6.91 10.20
N GLU A 172 9.03 6.49 11.47
CA GLU A 172 10.23 6.17 12.25
C GLU A 172 10.94 4.93 11.71
N LYS A 173 10.18 3.86 11.42
CA LYS A 173 10.70 2.63 10.81
C LYS A 173 11.19 2.90 9.39
N ALA A 174 10.53 3.78 8.62
CA ALA A 174 11.01 4.20 7.31
C ALA A 174 12.42 4.81 7.38
N LEU A 175 12.65 5.76 8.30
CA LEU A 175 13.96 6.37 8.50
C LEU A 175 15.02 5.34 8.95
N LYS A 176 14.64 4.36 9.77
CA LYS A 176 15.53 3.25 10.16
C LYS A 176 15.94 2.40 8.95
N VAL A 177 15.00 2.09 8.04
CA VAL A 177 15.28 1.37 6.79
C VAL A 177 16.28 2.14 5.94
N ILE A 178 16.02 3.42 5.67
CA ILE A 178 16.94 4.27 4.88
C ILE A 178 18.33 4.34 5.52
N LYS A 179 18.41 4.50 6.84
CA LYS A 179 19.69 4.50 7.57
C LYS A 179 20.43 3.16 7.48
N HIS A 180 19.71 2.04 7.51
CA HIS A 180 20.27 0.71 7.35
C HIS A 180 20.86 0.53 5.94
N LEU A 181 20.10 0.86 4.90
CA LEU A 181 20.51 0.74 3.49
C LEU A 181 21.69 1.67 3.13
N ASN A 182 21.79 2.85 3.76
CA ASN A 182 22.92 3.75 3.56
C ASN A 182 24.22 3.28 4.23
N ARG A 183 24.13 2.39 5.23
CA ARG A 183 25.30 1.84 5.96
C ARG A 183 25.86 0.60 5.29
N SER A 184 25.02 -0.20 4.64
CA SER A 184 25.51 -1.28 3.79
C SER A 184 26.37 -0.66 2.69
N SER A 185 27.66 -1.03 2.64
CA SER A 185 28.62 -0.57 1.63
C SER A 185 28.26 -0.96 0.19
N GLU A 186 27.22 -1.78 0.04
CA GLU A 186 26.52 -2.04 -1.19
C GLU A 186 25.83 -0.75 -1.61
N LYS A 187 26.35 -0.12 -2.66
CA LYS A 187 25.63 0.91 -3.41
C LYS A 187 24.35 0.26 -3.93
N ILE A 188 23.30 0.23 -3.13
CA ILE A 188 21.93 -0.08 -3.55
C ILE A 188 21.52 1.11 -4.41
N GLY A 189 22.08 1.15 -5.61
CA GLY A 189 22.16 2.35 -6.41
C GLY A 189 20.77 2.74 -6.86
N TYR A 190 20.29 3.93 -6.47
CA TYR A 190 19.11 4.62 -7.02
C TYR A 190 17.87 3.75 -7.29
N GLN A 191 17.74 2.57 -6.68
CA GLN A 191 16.61 1.72 -6.95
C GLN A 191 15.42 2.23 -6.15
N PRO A 192 14.25 2.30 -6.78
CA PRO A 192 13.10 2.90 -6.13
C PRO A 192 12.59 2.00 -5.00
N LEU A 193 12.83 2.46 -3.78
CA LEU A 193 12.20 1.95 -2.57
C LEU A 193 11.01 2.84 -2.20
N TYR A 194 9.87 2.21 -1.93
CA TYR A 194 8.64 2.86 -1.47
C TYR A 194 8.47 2.63 0.02
N VAL A 195 8.91 3.61 0.82
CA VAL A 195 8.86 3.53 2.27
C VAL A 195 8.53 4.90 2.89
N PRO A 196 7.41 5.04 3.62
CA PRO A 196 6.28 4.11 3.69
C PRO A 196 5.63 3.85 2.34
N ALA A 197 5.16 2.62 2.13
CA ALA A 197 4.42 2.22 0.94
C ALA A 197 3.01 2.80 0.91
N GLY A 198 2.56 3.16 -0.29
CA GLY A 198 1.19 3.58 -0.59
C GLY A 198 1.02 5.08 -0.79
N MET A 199 -0.15 5.43 -1.33
CA MET A 199 -0.56 6.82 -1.52
C MET A 199 -1.10 7.45 -0.23
N ASP A 200 -0.97 8.77 -0.13
CA ASP A 200 -1.52 9.53 0.99
C ASP A 200 -3.03 9.75 0.82
N ILE A 201 -3.79 8.75 1.30
CA ILE A 201 -5.24 8.84 1.47
C ILE A 201 -5.62 9.03 2.96
N ARG A 202 -4.63 9.32 3.82
CA ARG A 202 -4.76 9.27 5.29
C ARG A 202 -5.45 7.99 5.77
N ALA A 203 -4.97 6.85 5.29
CA ALA A 203 -5.53 5.54 5.63
C ALA A 203 -5.50 5.29 7.15
N THR A 204 -6.57 4.71 7.68
CA THR A 204 -6.80 4.50 9.12
C THR A 204 -7.00 3.03 9.49
N ASN A 205 -7.28 2.17 8.50
CA ASN A 205 -7.52 0.75 8.70
C ASN A 205 -6.75 -0.09 7.65
N PRO A 206 -6.64 -1.41 7.84
CA PRO A 206 -5.87 -2.26 6.93
C PRO A 206 -6.33 -2.24 5.47
N ASP A 207 -7.63 -2.11 5.25
CA ASP A 207 -8.18 -2.09 3.90
C ASP A 207 -7.90 -0.77 3.17
N GLU A 208 -7.97 0.35 3.86
CA GLU A 208 -7.55 1.65 3.33
C GLU A 208 -6.04 1.66 3.02
N ILE A 209 -5.22 1.06 3.89
CA ILE A 209 -3.77 0.92 3.63
C ILE A 209 -3.54 0.04 2.39
N ALA A 210 -4.26 -1.07 2.25
CA ALA A 210 -4.16 -1.92 1.08
C ALA A 210 -4.55 -1.18 -0.21
N LEU A 211 -5.68 -0.45 -0.19
CA LEU A 211 -6.10 0.39 -1.32
C LEU A 211 -5.01 1.40 -1.69
N SER A 212 -4.40 2.06 -0.71
CA SER A 212 -3.38 3.08 -0.97
C SER A 212 -2.13 2.49 -1.63
N ILE A 213 -1.74 1.27 -1.25
CA ILE A 213 -0.63 0.53 -1.86
C ILE A 213 -0.99 0.09 -3.29
N VAL A 214 -2.21 -0.39 -3.51
CA VAL A 214 -2.67 -0.77 -4.85
C VAL A 214 -2.65 0.41 -5.80
N VAL A 215 -3.13 1.57 -5.37
CA VAL A 215 -3.12 2.78 -6.20
C VAL A 215 -1.69 3.26 -6.48
N GLU A 216 -0.75 3.08 -5.55
CA GLU A 216 0.69 3.32 -5.81
C GLU A 216 1.22 2.41 -6.93
N LEU A 217 0.83 1.13 -6.94
CA LEU A 217 1.17 0.20 -8.04
C LEU A 217 0.51 0.58 -9.36
N LEU A 218 -0.74 1.05 -9.33
CA LEU A 218 -1.45 1.47 -10.55
C LEU A 218 -0.81 2.70 -11.19
N PHE A 219 -0.34 3.68 -10.39
CA PHE A 219 0.40 4.84 -10.91
C PHE A 219 1.79 4.50 -11.46
N ARG A 220 2.35 3.34 -11.13
CA ARG A 220 3.54 2.81 -11.82
C ARG A 220 3.27 2.31 -13.24
N GLY A 221 1.99 2.27 -13.64
CA GLY A 221 1.54 1.73 -14.91
C GLY A 221 1.33 0.21 -14.82
N THR A 222 0.09 -0.22 -15.01
CA THR A 222 -0.25 -1.61 -15.31
C THR A 222 -0.15 -1.86 -16.81
N LEU A 223 0.41 -3.02 -17.18
CA LEU A 223 0.39 -3.57 -18.54
C LEU A 223 -1.04 -3.71 -19.09
#